data_AF-A0A8J6VZJ4-F1
#
_entry.id   AF-A0A8J6VZJ4-F1
#
_cell.length_a   1.000
_cell.length_b   1.000
_cell.length_c   1.000
_cell.angle_alpha   90.00
_cell.angle_beta   90.00
_cell.angle_gamma   90.00
#
_symmetry.space_group_name_H-M   'P 1'
#
loop_
_entity.id
_entity.type
_entity.pdbx_description
1 polymer ?
#
loop_
_entity_poly.entity_id
_entity_poly.type
_entity_poly.pdbx_seq_one_letter_code
_entity_poly.pdbx_strand_id
1 'polypeptide(L)' 'MKLQTGELLVAKNGKQYRVVECYEDSISLMPVDGYTLFSCRRLFVEFSFRPAARVA' A
#
# COMPACT_ATOMS: atom_id res chain seq x y z
N MET A 1 -9.94 1.03 -5.94
CA MET A 1 -9.89 0.69 -4.49
C MET A 1 -9.89 1.99 -3.68
N LYS A 2 -10.58 2.07 -2.54
CA LYS A 2 -10.51 3.28 -1.69
C LYS A 2 -9.29 3.17 -0.75
N LEU A 3 -8.11 3.48 -1.29
CA LEU A 3 -6.87 3.55 -0.52
C LEU A 3 -6.92 4.65 0.54
N GLN A 4 -6.56 4.31 1.77
CA GLN A 4 -6.46 5.26 2.89
C GLN A 4 -5.12 5.14 3.61
N THR A 5 -4.64 6.27 4.17
CA THR A 5 -3.48 6.25 5.06
C THR A 5 -3.70 5.30 6.23
N GLY A 6 -2.68 4.51 6.56
CA GLY A 6 -2.71 3.47 7.59
C GLY A 6 -3.18 2.10 7.09
N GLU A 7 -3.76 2.01 5.89
CA GLU A 7 -4.21 0.74 5.32
C GLU A 7 -3.02 -0.19 5.04
N LEU A 8 -3.23 -1.49 5.27
CA LEU A 8 -2.25 -2.53 4.95
C LEU A 8 -2.60 -3.16 3.60
N LEU A 9 -1.59 -3.25 2.75
CA LEU A 9 -1.66 -3.81 1.41
C LEU A 9 -0.72 -5.01 1.31
N VAL A 10 -1.10 -5.99 0.52
CA VAL A 10 -0.32 -7.19 0.23
C VAL A 10 0.06 -7.19 -1.24
N ALA A 11 1.36 -7.23 -1.53
CA ALA A 11 1.88 -7.38 -2.88
C ALA A 11 1.71 -8.82 -3.39
N LYS A 12 1.84 -9.04 -4.70
CA LYS A 12 1.74 -10.39 -5.32
C LYS A 12 2.74 -11.40 -4.75
N ASN A 13 3.88 -10.96 -4.24
CA ASN A 13 4.90 -11.80 -3.60
C ASN A 13 4.62 -12.08 -2.10
N GLY A 14 3.47 -11.67 -1.58
CA GLY A 14 3.06 -11.87 -0.18
C GLY A 14 3.60 -10.83 0.80
N LYS A 15 4.51 -9.94 0.39
CA LYS A 15 5.03 -8.88 1.27
C LYS A 15 3.94 -7.86 1.61
N GLN A 16 3.94 -7.40 2.85
CA GLN A 16 2.99 -6.40 3.35
C GLN A 16 3.60 -5.00 3.36
N TYR A 17 2.77 -4.02 3.02
CA TYR A 17 3.12 -2.63 2.97
C TYR A 17 2.02 -1.81 3.63
N ARG A 18 2.40 -0.79 4.38
CA ARG A 18 1.49 0.21 4.94
C ARG A 18 1.42 1.42 4.01
N VAL A 19 0.22 1.90 3.75
CA VAL A 19 -0.01 3.20 3.12
C VAL A 19 0.36 4.29 4.10
N VAL A 20 1.35 5.11 3.78
CA VAL A 20 1.82 6.21 4.63
C VAL A 20 1.18 7.53 4.19
N GLU A 21 1.05 7.74 2.89
CA GLU A 21 0.41 8.93 2.32
C GLU A 21 -0.43 8.53 1.11
N CYS A 22 -1.55 9.24 0.93
CA CYS A 22 -2.48 9.05 -0.17
C CYS A 22 -2.80 10.41 -0.79
N TYR A 23 -2.22 10.67 -1.96
CA TYR A 23 -2.54 11.82 -2.82
C TYR A 23 -3.43 11.35 -3.97
N GLU A 24 -3.91 12.28 -4.80
CA GLU A 24 -4.81 11.98 -5.92
C GLU A 24 -4.22 10.92 -6.86
N ASP A 25 -2.98 11.15 -7.32
CA ASP A 25 -2.30 10.27 -8.28
C ASP A 25 -1.11 9.49 -7.72
N SER A 26 -0.72 9.75 -6.46
CA SER A 26 0.47 9.17 -5.84
C SER A 26 0.15 8.53 -4.49
N ILE A 27 0.73 7.36 -4.24
CA ILE A 27 0.61 6.61 -3.00
C ILE A 27 2.01 6.32 -2.47
N SER A 28 2.27 6.73 -1.24
CA SER A 28 3.52 6.39 -0.53
C SER A 28 3.31 5.14 0.31
N LEU A 29 4.17 4.14 0.11
CA LEU A 29 4.13 2.83 0.77
C LEU A 29 5.42 2.58 1.54
N MET A 30 5.29 1.90 2.68
CA MET A 30 6.41 1.44 3.49
C MET A 30 6.23 -0.05 3.81
N PRO A 31 7.22 -0.93 3.60
CA PRO A 31 7.15 -2.31 4.05
C PRO A 31 6.86 -2.38 5.55
N VAL A 32 6.03 -3.34 5.99
CA VAL A 32 5.75 -3.52 7.43
C VAL A 32 7.02 -3.90 8.20
N ASP A 33 7.89 -4.71 7.60
CA ASP A 33 9.13 -5.21 8.20
C ASP A 33 10.37 -4.42 7.74
N GLY A 34 10.22 -3.14 7.40
CA GLY A 34 11.31 -2.32 6.91
C GLY A 34 11.08 -0.82 7.05
N TYR A 35 12.09 -0.04 6.68
CA TYR A 35 12.11 1.42 6.87
C TYR A 35 12.16 2.21 5.56
N THR A 36 12.14 1.52 4.41
CA THR A 36 12.18 2.18 3.10
C THR A 36 10.81 2.72 2.73
N LEU A 37 10.72 4.04 2.53
CA LEU A 37 9.55 4.68 1.95
C LEU A 37 9.73 4.80 0.43
N PHE A 38 8.71 4.47 -0.34
CA PHE A 38 8.66 4.74 -1.77
C PHE A 38 7.28 5.21 -2.20
N SER A 39 7.22 6.03 -3.24
CA SER A 39 5.97 6.54 -3.80
C SER A 39 5.76 5.99 -5.20
N CYS A 40 4.52 5.66 -5.53
CA CYS A 40 4.16 5.10 -6.82
C CYS A 40 2.78 5.59 -7.26
N ARG A 41 2.49 5.49 -8.57
CA ARG A 41 1.19 5.91 -9.11
C ARG A 41 0.07 5.09 -8.49
N ARG A 42 -1.07 5.74 -8.21
CA ARG A 42 -2.26 5.07 -7.69
C ARG A 42 -2.65 3.83 -8.50
N LEU A 43 -2.68 3.95 -9.83
CA LEU A 43 -3.01 2.84 -10.74
C LEU A 43 -2.09 1.63 -10.58
N PHE A 44 -0.79 1.85 -10.34
CA PHE A 44 0.15 0.76 -10.11
C PHE A 44 -0.18 0.02 -8.81
N VAL A 45 -0.53 0.75 -7.75
CA VAL A 45 -0.92 0.16 -6.47
C VAL A 45 -2.19 -0.67 -6.61
N GLU A 46 -3.20 -0.12 -7.28
CA GLU A 46 -4.47 -0.83 -7.50
C GLU A 46 -4.32 -2.11 -8.33
N PHE A 47 -3.35 -2.17 -9.23
CA PHE A 47 -3.08 -3.36 -10.04
C PHE A 47 -2.15 -4.39 -9.36
N SER A 48 -1.20 -3.91 -8.54
CA SER A 48 -0.11 -4.74 -8.00
C SER A 48 -0.35 -5.23 -6.57
N PHE A 49 -1.29 -4.62 -5.87
CA PHE A 49 -1.56 -4.88 -4.46
C PHE A 49 -3.04 -5.17 -4.24
N ARG A 50 -3.31 -5.89 -3.16
CA ARG A 50 -4.66 -6.11 -2.63
C ARG A 50 -4.72 -5.66 -1.16
N PRO A 51 -5.89 -5.25 -0.65
CA PRO A 51 -6.04 -5.00 0.78
C PRO A 51 -5.65 -6.25 1.58
N ALA A 52 -4.91 -6.06 2.67
CA ALA A 52 -4.82 -7.08 3.70
C ALA A 52 -6.22 -7.28 4.29
N ALA A 53 -6.67 -8.52 4.47
CA ALA A 53 -7.94 -8.78 5.12
C ALA A 53 -7.95 -8.06 6.47
N ARG A 54 -9.01 -7.28 6.76
CA ARG A 54 -9.19 -6.72 8.10
C ARG A 54 -9.25 -7.90 9.06
N VAL A 55 -8.27 -7.99 9.96
CA VAL A 55 -8.44 -8.79 11.17
C VAL A 55 -9.54 -8.07 11.93
N ALA A 56 -10.72 -8.69 11.97
CA ALA A 56 -11.89 -8.21 12.70
C ALA A 56 -11.62 -8.23 14.21
#